data_AF-A0A7V3X8L7-F1
#
_entry.id   AF-A0A7V3X8L7-F1
#
_cell.length_a   1.000
_cell.length_b   1.000
_cell.length_c   1.000
_cell.angle_alpha   90.00
_cell.angle_beta   90.00
_cell.angle_gamma   90.00
#
_symmetry.space_group_name_H-M   'P 1'
#
loop_
_entity.id
_entity.type
_entity.pdbx_description
1 polymer ?
#
loop_
_entity_poly.entity_id
_entity_poly.type
_entity_poly.pdbx_seq_one_letter_code
_entity_poly.pdbx_strand_id
1 'polypeptide(L)'
;MTEVVLLAIDEESIDNGNPPNNFSETDVNDQIASLSQRQTLRYFRENAGDTIILYSGEVGDEGWHAIKYIPSSWINAGPSSNGARNYLSAGPGLGSGESPEVLLDKIPDITPLRATGLKMLIGKTVLAVVYDSDVSINYGPLNGSLKGETLGLVALEVISVERRMDGSSGSLPKIMVRIINANEAKNAALKLFSNAPVPQSSSEPFDINPPATVPPIALTDAP
;
A
#
# COMPACT_ATOMS: atom_id res chain seq x y z
N MET A 1 -1.84 22.36 3.59
CA MET A 1 -1.57 21.50 2.41
C MET A 1 -2.01 20.10 2.79
N THR A 2 -2.65 19.35 1.90
CA THR A 2 -3.06 17.97 2.17
C THR A 2 -1.81 17.10 2.31
N GLU A 3 -1.78 16.25 3.33
CA GLU A 3 -0.72 15.26 3.56
C GLU A 3 -1.24 13.89 3.12
N VAL A 4 -0.38 13.08 2.50
CA VAL A 4 -0.74 11.75 1.99
C VAL A 4 0.26 10.72 2.48
N VAL A 5 -0.22 9.61 3.01
CA VAL A 5 0.61 8.51 3.51
C VAL A 5 0.98 7.59 2.35
N LEU A 6 2.28 7.39 2.13
CA LEU A 6 2.77 6.46 1.12
C LEU A 6 2.69 5.03 1.64
N LEU A 7 2.03 4.14 0.87
CA LEU A 7 1.90 2.71 1.17
C LEU A 7 2.26 1.86 -0.06
N ALA A 8 2.35 0.55 0.16
CA ALA A 8 2.20 -0.48 -0.88
C ALA A 8 0.93 -1.29 -0.56
N ILE A 9 0.23 -1.71 -1.60
CA ILE A 9 -0.95 -2.59 -1.52
C ILE A 9 -0.70 -3.74 -2.51
N ASP A 10 -1.09 -4.96 -2.21
CA ASP A 10 -0.98 -6.11 -3.11
C ASP A 10 -2.35 -6.77 -3.36
N GLU A 11 -2.30 -7.95 -3.99
CA GLU A 11 -3.43 -8.66 -4.58
C GLU A 11 -4.50 -9.07 -3.57
N GLU A 12 -4.10 -9.25 -2.30
CA GLU A 12 -4.97 -9.57 -1.17
C GLU A 12 -5.95 -8.44 -0.81
N SER A 13 -5.76 -7.24 -1.39
CA SER A 13 -6.70 -6.13 -1.26
C SER A 13 -7.32 -5.67 -2.57
N ILE A 14 -6.51 -5.51 -3.61
CA ILE A 14 -6.96 -4.97 -4.91
C ILE A 14 -6.38 -5.85 -6.01
N ASP A 15 -7.25 -6.68 -6.57
CA ASP A 15 -6.96 -7.51 -7.74
C ASP A 15 -8.25 -7.83 -8.51
N ASN A 16 -8.14 -8.38 -9.72
CA ASN A 16 -9.29 -8.85 -10.48
C ASN A 16 -9.89 -10.13 -9.90
N GLY A 17 -11.21 -10.27 -10.01
CA GLY A 17 -11.94 -11.44 -9.53
C GLY A 17 -12.07 -11.54 -8.01
N ASN A 18 -11.32 -10.73 -7.24
CA ASN A 18 -11.34 -10.79 -5.79
C ASN A 18 -12.56 -10.06 -5.18
N PRO A 19 -13.25 -10.66 -4.19
CA PRO A 19 -14.28 -9.97 -3.44
C PRO A 19 -13.68 -8.82 -2.61
N PRO A 20 -14.49 -7.81 -2.21
CA PRO A 20 -15.93 -7.73 -2.40
C PRO A 20 -16.34 -7.09 -3.73
N ASN A 21 -15.41 -6.47 -4.46
CA ASN A 21 -15.74 -5.68 -5.65
C ASN A 21 -15.74 -6.52 -6.93
N ASN A 22 -15.01 -7.63 -6.97
CA ASN A 22 -14.88 -8.51 -8.14
C ASN A 22 -14.47 -7.69 -9.38
N PHE A 23 -13.41 -6.90 -9.25
CA PHE A 23 -12.91 -6.06 -10.33
C PHE A 23 -12.61 -6.92 -11.57
N SER A 24 -12.81 -6.38 -12.77
CA SER A 24 -12.29 -7.00 -13.99
C SER A 24 -10.79 -6.74 -14.13
N GLU A 25 -10.10 -7.52 -14.96
CA GLU A 25 -8.69 -7.26 -15.33
C GLU A 25 -8.51 -5.79 -15.74
N THR A 26 -9.44 -5.26 -16.55
CA THR A 26 -9.40 -3.87 -17.03
C THR A 26 -9.68 -2.81 -15.97
N ASP A 27 -10.36 -3.15 -14.88
CA ASP A 27 -10.64 -2.21 -13.79
C ASP A 27 -9.38 -1.91 -12.97
N VAL A 28 -8.53 -2.93 -12.80
CA VAL A 28 -7.29 -2.85 -12.03
C VAL A 28 -6.03 -2.76 -12.90
N ASN A 29 -6.17 -2.70 -14.23
CA ASN A 29 -5.07 -2.63 -15.20
C ASN A 29 -4.22 -3.92 -15.30
N ASP A 30 -4.73 -5.07 -14.89
CA ASP A 30 -4.01 -6.35 -14.94
C ASP A 30 -3.49 -6.65 -16.36
N GLN A 31 -4.30 -6.40 -17.40
CA GLN A 31 -3.92 -6.57 -18.80
C GLN A 31 -2.74 -5.69 -19.29
N ILE A 32 -2.32 -4.70 -18.49
CA ILE A 32 -1.16 -3.84 -18.74
C ILE A 32 -0.23 -3.77 -17.52
N ALA A 33 -0.29 -4.77 -16.62
CA ALA A 33 0.63 -4.93 -15.52
C ALA A 33 2.06 -4.97 -16.05
N SER A 34 2.97 -4.34 -15.33
CA SER A 34 4.40 -4.39 -15.62
C SER A 34 5.20 -3.84 -14.43
N LEU A 35 6.50 -4.06 -14.43
CA LEU A 35 7.43 -3.51 -13.44
C LEU A 35 7.37 -1.96 -13.33
N SER A 36 7.02 -1.28 -14.42
CA SER A 36 7.02 0.19 -14.51
C SER A 36 5.63 0.84 -14.44
N GLN A 37 4.57 0.05 -14.33
CA GLN A 37 3.20 0.56 -14.39
C GLN A 37 2.91 1.46 -13.18
N ARG A 38 2.62 2.74 -13.43
CA ARG A 38 2.29 3.74 -12.40
C ARG A 38 1.09 4.61 -12.81
N GLN A 39 0.33 4.20 -13.81
CA GLN A 39 -0.95 4.83 -14.12
C GLN A 39 -1.95 4.52 -13.01
N THR A 40 -2.90 5.43 -12.78
CA THR A 40 -4.00 5.15 -11.84
C THR A 40 -4.83 3.99 -12.35
N LEU A 41 -5.19 3.07 -11.45
CA LEU A 41 -6.09 1.96 -11.76
C LEU A 41 -7.39 2.51 -12.35
N ARG A 42 -7.87 1.90 -13.44
CA ARG A 42 -8.96 2.44 -14.25
C ARG A 42 -10.21 2.72 -13.43
N TYR A 43 -10.66 1.75 -12.64
CA TYR A 43 -11.86 1.90 -11.82
C TYR A 43 -11.72 3.06 -10.84
N PHE A 44 -10.57 3.19 -10.17
CA PHE A 44 -10.31 4.24 -9.20
C PHE A 44 -10.19 5.62 -9.83
N ARG A 45 -9.68 5.70 -11.06
CA ARG A 45 -9.68 6.95 -11.85
C ARG A 45 -11.10 7.39 -12.22
N GLU A 46 -11.94 6.46 -12.64
CA GLU A 46 -13.27 6.73 -13.18
C GLU A 46 -14.33 6.96 -12.09
N ASN A 47 -14.09 6.48 -10.87
CA ASN A 47 -15.02 6.55 -9.74
C ASN A 47 -14.47 7.38 -8.57
N ALA A 48 -13.68 8.43 -8.85
CA ALA A 48 -13.19 9.32 -7.80
C ALA A 48 -14.35 10.01 -7.06
N GLY A 49 -14.31 9.97 -5.73
CA GLY A 49 -15.37 10.44 -4.84
C GLY A 49 -16.27 9.33 -4.28
N ASP A 50 -16.32 8.17 -4.94
CA ASP A 50 -17.13 7.04 -4.48
C ASP A 50 -16.54 6.39 -3.23
N THR A 51 -17.41 5.77 -2.45
CA THR A 51 -17.02 4.99 -1.27
C THR A 51 -17.18 3.52 -1.55
N ILE A 52 -16.11 2.75 -1.39
CA ILE A 52 -16.08 1.30 -1.59
C ILE A 52 -15.55 0.59 -0.36
N ILE A 53 -15.74 -0.72 -0.31
CA ILE A 53 -15.13 -1.60 0.69
C ILE A 53 -13.98 -2.34 0.02
N LEU A 54 -12.84 -2.41 0.70
CA LEU A 54 -11.72 -3.29 0.35
C LEU A 54 -11.52 -4.30 1.47
N TYR A 55 -11.17 -5.52 1.11
CA TYR A 55 -10.56 -6.45 2.06
C TYR A 55 -9.07 -6.14 2.18
N SER A 56 -8.44 -6.55 3.28
CA SER A 56 -7.03 -6.24 3.56
C SER A 56 -6.22 -7.50 3.81
N GLY A 57 -6.59 -8.60 3.14
CA GLY A 57 -5.95 -9.91 3.29
C GLY A 57 -6.26 -10.66 4.59
N GLU A 58 -5.32 -11.50 4.99
CA GLU A 58 -5.37 -12.35 6.17
C GLU A 58 -4.08 -12.21 7.01
N VAL A 59 -4.09 -12.70 8.25
CA VAL A 59 -2.87 -12.73 9.07
C VAL A 59 -1.84 -13.65 8.41
N GLY A 60 -0.71 -13.06 8.03
CA GLY A 60 0.38 -13.72 7.31
C GLY A 60 0.32 -13.55 5.79
N ASP A 61 -0.71 -12.85 5.31
CA ASP A 61 -0.96 -12.54 3.91
C ASP A 61 -1.66 -11.18 3.80
N GLU A 62 -0.94 -10.15 4.23
CA GLU A 62 -1.53 -8.83 4.50
C GLU A 62 -1.66 -7.97 3.24
N GLY A 63 -2.86 -7.46 2.95
CA GLY A 63 -3.09 -6.67 1.74
C GLY A 63 -2.42 -5.27 1.70
N TRP A 64 -1.98 -4.75 2.85
CA TRP A 64 -1.60 -3.34 3.04
C TRP A 64 -0.29 -3.24 3.79
N HIS A 65 0.64 -2.45 3.24
CA HIS A 65 2.02 -2.37 3.73
C HIS A 65 2.45 -0.91 3.94
N ALA A 66 2.88 -0.58 5.16
CA ALA A 66 3.50 0.70 5.44
C ALA A 66 4.96 0.72 4.99
N ILE A 67 5.32 1.77 4.25
CA ILE A 67 6.71 2.12 3.95
C ILE A 67 7.17 3.10 5.04
N LYS A 68 8.10 2.67 5.90
CA LYS A 68 8.58 3.47 7.04
C LYS A 68 9.93 4.13 6.81
N TYR A 69 10.63 3.69 5.77
CA TYR A 69 11.96 4.17 5.42
C TYR A 69 12.09 4.27 3.91
N ILE A 70 12.68 5.38 3.44
CA ILE A 70 13.06 5.55 2.02
C ILE A 70 14.57 5.39 1.91
N PRO A 71 15.07 4.34 1.24
CA PRO A 71 16.49 4.16 0.99
C PRO A 71 17.10 5.34 0.22
N SER A 72 18.32 5.75 0.59
CA SER A 72 19.04 6.80 -0.13
C SER A 72 19.31 6.45 -1.60
N SER A 73 19.36 5.15 -1.93
CA SER A 73 19.45 4.68 -3.31
C SER A 73 18.26 5.12 -4.17
N TRP A 74 17.08 5.28 -3.58
CA TRP A 74 15.89 5.73 -4.31
C TRP A 74 15.98 7.20 -4.70
N ILE A 75 16.68 8.03 -3.93
CA ILE A 75 16.93 9.44 -4.26
C ILE A 75 17.75 9.53 -5.57
N ASN A 76 18.73 8.64 -5.73
CA ASN A 76 19.57 8.58 -6.92
C ASN A 76 18.88 7.89 -8.12
N ALA A 77 17.72 7.27 -7.90
CA ALA A 77 16.95 6.58 -8.92
C ALA A 77 16.09 7.53 -9.78
N GLY A 78 16.07 8.84 -9.51
CA GLY A 78 15.48 9.86 -10.37
C GLY A 78 13.98 9.71 -10.71
N PRO A 79 13.39 10.70 -11.43
CA PRO A 79 14.00 11.91 -11.96
C PRO A 79 14.12 13.06 -10.95
N SER A 80 13.61 12.89 -9.73
CA SER A 80 13.64 13.93 -8.70
C SER A 80 14.74 13.66 -7.66
N SER A 81 15.01 14.65 -6.82
CA SER A 81 15.83 14.48 -5.62
C SER A 81 15.04 13.91 -4.45
N ASN A 82 13.85 13.34 -4.69
CA ASN A 82 13.00 12.74 -3.67
C ASN A 82 12.77 11.24 -3.97
N GLY A 83 13.21 10.36 -3.08
CA GLY A 83 13.19 8.91 -3.27
C GLY A 83 11.76 8.35 -3.35
N ALA A 84 10.84 8.83 -2.51
CA ALA A 84 9.44 8.45 -2.56
C ALA A 84 8.76 8.83 -3.90
N ARG A 85 9.09 10.00 -4.44
CA ARG A 85 8.62 10.45 -5.77
C ARG A 85 9.20 9.61 -6.90
N ASN A 86 10.45 9.20 -6.77
CA ASN A 86 11.14 8.35 -7.73
C ASN A 86 10.51 6.94 -7.76
N TYR A 87 10.14 6.40 -6.60
CA TYR A 87 9.39 5.15 -6.48
C TYR A 87 8.00 5.22 -7.14
N LEU A 88 7.23 6.29 -6.88
CA LEU A 88 5.93 6.55 -7.52
C LEU A 88 6.01 6.83 -9.03
N SER A 89 7.21 7.00 -9.56
CA SER A 89 7.46 7.27 -10.99
C SER A 89 8.22 6.13 -11.67
N ALA A 90 8.45 5.02 -10.97
CA ALA A 90 9.22 3.88 -11.45
C ALA A 90 10.59 4.29 -12.03
N GLY A 91 11.37 5.08 -11.29
CA GLY A 91 12.74 5.45 -11.70
C GLY A 91 13.66 4.24 -11.92
N PRO A 92 14.85 4.42 -12.55
CA PRO A 92 15.82 3.34 -12.73
C PRO A 92 16.09 2.50 -11.47
N GLY A 93 15.88 1.19 -11.57
CA GLY A 93 15.99 0.25 -10.44
C GLY A 93 14.77 0.18 -9.52
N LEU A 94 13.74 1.00 -9.76
CA LEU A 94 12.45 1.06 -9.06
C LEU A 94 11.25 0.71 -9.97
N GLY A 95 11.51 0.04 -11.08
CA GLY A 95 10.54 -0.42 -12.08
C GLY A 95 11.03 -0.25 -13.52
N SER A 96 12.12 0.50 -13.75
CA SER A 96 12.66 0.79 -15.10
C SER A 96 14.18 0.70 -15.19
N GLY A 97 14.74 0.80 -16.40
CA GLY A 97 16.19 0.72 -16.66
C GLY A 97 16.69 -0.70 -16.90
N GLU A 98 18.00 -0.88 -16.99
CA GLU A 98 18.64 -2.17 -17.32
C GLU A 98 18.42 -3.24 -16.24
N SER A 99 18.42 -2.83 -14.98
CA SER A 99 18.20 -3.69 -13.81
C SER A 99 16.98 -3.17 -13.05
N PRO A 100 15.75 -3.40 -13.56
CA PRO A 100 14.57 -2.62 -13.21
C PRO A 100 14.15 -2.68 -11.75
N GLU A 101 14.56 -3.70 -10.99
CA GLU A 101 14.10 -3.91 -9.62
C GLU A 101 15.25 -4.05 -8.62
N VAL A 102 16.48 -3.71 -9.02
CA VAL A 102 17.68 -3.89 -8.19
C VAL A 102 17.62 -3.11 -6.88
N LEU A 103 16.80 -2.06 -6.81
CA LEU A 103 16.60 -1.22 -5.63
C LEU A 103 15.30 -1.50 -4.88
N LEU A 104 14.57 -2.55 -5.24
CA LEU A 104 13.28 -2.92 -4.63
C LEU A 104 13.37 -4.16 -3.71
N ASP A 105 14.57 -4.70 -3.50
CA ASP A 105 14.79 -5.84 -2.59
C ASP A 105 15.23 -5.42 -1.20
N LYS A 106 14.85 -6.21 -0.18
CA LYS A 106 15.27 -6.07 1.22
C LYS A 106 15.12 -4.64 1.74
N ILE A 107 14.02 -4.00 1.40
CA ILE A 107 13.72 -2.64 1.84
C ILE A 107 13.42 -2.67 3.34
N PRO A 108 14.18 -1.93 4.17
CA PRO A 108 13.96 -1.93 5.61
C PRO A 108 12.56 -1.47 5.98
N ASP A 109 12.01 -2.09 7.02
CA ASP A 109 10.78 -1.63 7.68
C ASP A 109 9.53 -1.53 6.77
N ILE A 110 9.46 -2.30 5.69
CA ILE A 110 8.18 -2.60 5.04
C ILE A 110 7.35 -3.40 6.04
N THR A 111 6.28 -2.77 6.52
CA THR A 111 5.53 -3.26 7.70
C THR A 111 4.10 -3.62 7.30
N PRO A 112 3.72 -4.90 7.40
CA PRO A 112 2.34 -5.33 7.19
C PRO A 112 1.38 -4.65 8.15
N LEU A 113 0.26 -4.16 7.63
CA LEU A 113 -0.76 -3.47 8.39
C LEU A 113 -1.91 -4.41 8.74
N ARG A 114 -1.95 -4.78 10.03
CA ARG A 114 -3.07 -5.50 10.65
C ARG A 114 -4.08 -4.52 11.27
N ALA A 115 -5.07 -5.03 12.00
CA ALA A 115 -6.22 -4.25 12.43
C ALA A 115 -5.88 -2.96 13.20
N THR A 116 -4.87 -2.99 14.07
CA THR A 116 -4.41 -1.81 14.81
C THR A 116 -3.81 -0.76 13.87
N GLY A 117 -2.92 -1.17 12.96
CA GLY A 117 -2.28 -0.27 11.99
C GLY A 117 -3.27 0.32 10.99
N LEU A 118 -4.19 -0.50 10.48
CA LEU A 118 -5.27 -0.05 9.61
C LEU A 118 -6.17 0.98 10.31
N LYS A 119 -6.54 0.74 11.57
CA LYS A 119 -7.37 1.66 12.35
C LYS A 119 -6.69 3.02 12.57
N MET A 120 -5.36 3.06 12.68
CA MET A 120 -4.59 4.31 12.79
C MET A 120 -4.65 5.17 11.51
N LEU A 121 -5.00 4.59 10.35
CA LEU A 121 -5.14 5.33 9.10
C LEU A 121 -6.51 6.02 8.96
N ILE A 122 -7.49 5.78 9.84
CA ILE A 122 -8.81 6.41 9.76
C ILE A 122 -8.66 7.95 9.70
N GLY A 123 -9.30 8.56 8.70
CA GLY A 123 -9.24 9.99 8.39
C GLY A 123 -7.97 10.43 7.64
N LYS A 124 -7.12 9.49 7.19
CA LYS A 124 -5.95 9.79 6.36
C LYS A 124 -6.20 9.43 4.90
N THR A 125 -5.63 10.22 4.01
CA THR A 125 -5.47 9.86 2.61
C THR A 125 -4.16 9.09 2.44
N VAL A 126 -4.22 7.96 1.75
CA VAL A 126 -3.10 7.13 1.34
C VAL A 126 -2.89 7.23 -0.17
N LEU A 127 -1.66 7.11 -0.63
CA LEU A 127 -1.29 6.90 -2.02
C LEU A 127 -0.44 5.63 -2.05
N ALA A 128 -0.88 4.64 -2.82
CA ALA A 128 -0.23 3.35 -2.87
C ALA A 128 0.16 2.97 -4.29
N VAL A 129 1.30 2.27 -4.39
CA VAL A 129 1.56 1.39 -5.54
C VAL A 129 0.85 0.07 -5.26
N VAL A 130 0.06 -0.38 -6.24
CA VAL A 130 -0.64 -1.66 -6.18
C VAL A 130 0.19 -2.70 -6.93
N TYR A 131 0.57 -3.77 -6.25
CA TYR A 131 1.31 -4.91 -6.78
C TYR A 131 0.35 -5.95 -7.33
N ASP A 132 0.80 -6.63 -8.38
CA ASP A 132 0.08 -7.72 -9.05
C ASP A 132 0.29 -9.07 -8.34
N SER A 133 1.16 -9.11 -7.35
CA SER A 133 1.39 -10.28 -6.51
C SER A 133 1.80 -9.85 -5.10
N ASP A 134 1.85 -10.80 -4.18
CA ASP A 134 2.26 -10.58 -2.79
C ASP A 134 3.54 -9.75 -2.61
N VAL A 135 3.47 -8.78 -1.69
CA VAL A 135 4.66 -8.14 -1.14
C VAL A 135 5.30 -9.08 -0.12
N SER A 136 6.46 -9.65 -0.47
CA SER A 136 7.14 -10.61 0.41
C SER A 136 7.78 -9.94 1.62
N ILE A 137 7.59 -10.50 2.82
CA ILE A 137 8.10 -9.95 4.09
C ILE A 137 9.03 -10.95 4.80
N ASN A 138 10.18 -10.44 5.24
CA ASN A 138 11.07 -11.12 6.18
C ASN A 138 10.96 -10.44 7.54
N TYR A 139 10.75 -11.20 8.62
CA TYR A 139 10.56 -10.66 9.98
C TYR A 139 11.85 -10.64 10.83
N GLY A 140 12.98 -11.15 10.32
CA GLY A 140 14.25 -11.20 11.06
C GLY A 140 15.48 -10.96 10.18
N PRO A 141 15.92 -9.70 9.95
CA PRO A 141 15.33 -8.42 10.38
C PRO A 141 14.09 -8.03 9.55
N LEU A 142 13.24 -7.12 10.04
CA LEU A 142 12.08 -6.64 9.28
C LEU A 142 12.51 -5.94 7.97
N ASN A 143 12.23 -6.57 6.85
CA ASN A 143 12.37 -5.99 5.52
C ASN A 143 11.38 -6.62 4.54
N GLY A 144 11.07 -5.91 3.46
CA GLY A 144 10.20 -6.40 2.40
C GLY A 144 10.84 -6.35 1.02
N SER A 145 10.36 -7.22 0.14
CA SER A 145 10.63 -7.15 -1.30
C SER A 145 9.45 -6.48 -1.99
N LEU A 146 9.73 -5.33 -2.59
CA LEU A 146 8.82 -4.53 -3.41
C LEU A 146 9.02 -4.82 -4.90
N LYS A 147 9.45 -6.05 -5.21
CA LYS A 147 9.63 -6.56 -6.58
C LYS A 147 8.33 -7.14 -7.10
N GLY A 148 8.22 -7.26 -8.40
CA GLY A 148 7.07 -7.79 -9.10
C GLY A 148 6.45 -6.76 -10.02
N GLU A 149 5.51 -7.25 -10.83
CA GLU A 149 4.67 -6.40 -11.63
C GLU A 149 3.73 -5.60 -10.74
N THR A 150 3.30 -4.47 -11.27
CA THR A 150 2.41 -3.55 -10.56
C THR A 150 1.21 -3.28 -11.44
N LEU A 151 0.05 -3.16 -10.80
CA LEU A 151 -1.23 -2.79 -11.39
C LEU A 151 -1.31 -1.27 -11.60
N GLY A 152 -0.63 -0.51 -10.73
CA GLY A 152 -0.49 0.94 -10.87
C GLY A 152 -0.63 1.69 -9.55
N LEU A 153 -1.37 2.81 -9.57
CA LEU A 153 -1.55 3.68 -8.40
C LEU A 153 -3.02 3.80 -7.97
N VAL A 154 -3.25 3.85 -6.66
CA VAL A 154 -4.53 4.28 -6.07
C VAL A 154 -4.30 5.35 -5.02
N ALA A 155 -5.27 6.25 -4.86
CA ALA A 155 -5.34 7.13 -3.71
C ALA A 155 -6.68 6.96 -3.01
N LEU A 156 -6.64 6.77 -1.69
CA LEU A 156 -7.80 6.36 -0.90
C LEU A 156 -7.81 7.14 0.41
N GLU A 157 -8.95 7.66 0.82
CA GLU A 157 -9.15 8.11 2.20
C GLU A 157 -9.79 7.00 3.00
N VAL A 158 -9.17 6.63 4.11
CA VAL A 158 -9.69 5.59 5.00
C VAL A 158 -10.79 6.18 5.87
N ILE A 159 -12.02 5.71 5.70
CA ILE A 159 -13.19 6.21 6.44
C ILE A 159 -13.44 5.37 7.69
N SER A 160 -13.46 4.05 7.54
CA SER A 160 -13.64 3.13 8.67
C SER A 160 -12.89 1.82 8.46
N VAL A 161 -12.61 1.16 9.58
CA VAL A 161 -11.98 -0.16 9.63
C VAL A 161 -12.80 -1.01 10.57
N GLU A 162 -13.37 -2.10 10.05
CA GLU A 162 -14.32 -2.94 10.76
C GLU A 162 -13.88 -4.39 10.72
N ARG A 163 -14.05 -5.10 11.84
CA ARG A 163 -13.77 -6.54 11.87
C ARG A 163 -14.56 -7.24 10.77
N ARG A 164 -13.87 -8.07 9.99
CA ARG A 164 -14.49 -8.95 9.02
C ARG A 164 -15.03 -10.21 9.72
N MET A 165 -16.29 -10.54 9.45
CA MET A 165 -17.00 -11.66 10.09
C MET A 165 -17.44 -12.74 9.11
N ASP A 166 -17.24 -12.51 7.81
CA ASP A 166 -17.62 -13.37 6.69
C ASP A 166 -16.39 -14.01 6.01
N GLY A 167 -15.24 -14.01 6.68
CA GLY A 167 -13.99 -14.63 6.24
C GLY A 167 -13.54 -15.77 7.14
N SER A 168 -12.29 -16.19 6.99
CA SER A 168 -11.63 -17.13 7.88
C SER A 168 -11.42 -16.53 9.28
N SER A 169 -10.98 -17.35 10.24
CA SER A 169 -10.59 -16.83 11.56
C SER A 169 -9.42 -15.84 11.49
N GLY A 170 -8.60 -15.90 10.44
CA GLY A 170 -7.45 -15.03 10.22
C GLY A 170 -7.72 -13.83 9.33
N SER A 171 -8.92 -13.70 8.76
CA SER A 171 -9.22 -12.57 7.88
C SER A 171 -9.06 -11.25 8.61
N LEU A 172 -8.34 -10.33 7.96
CA LEU A 172 -8.14 -8.98 8.45
C LEU A 172 -9.38 -8.11 8.22
N PRO A 173 -9.46 -6.95 8.89
CA PRO A 173 -10.60 -6.05 8.76
C PRO A 173 -10.94 -5.68 7.32
N LYS A 174 -12.23 -5.46 7.07
CA LYS A 174 -12.65 -4.74 5.87
C LYS A 174 -12.46 -3.24 6.11
N ILE A 175 -12.10 -2.53 5.06
CA ILE A 175 -11.80 -1.10 5.09
C ILE A 175 -12.79 -0.39 4.19
N MET A 176 -13.55 0.56 4.73
CA MET A 176 -14.34 1.46 3.91
C MET A 176 -13.47 2.66 3.53
N VAL A 177 -13.32 2.88 2.23
CA VAL A 177 -12.47 3.93 1.68
C VAL A 177 -13.24 4.83 0.73
N ARG A 178 -12.93 6.12 0.73
CA ARG A 178 -13.33 7.05 -0.33
C ARG A 178 -12.22 7.12 -1.37
N ILE A 179 -12.56 6.94 -2.64
CA ILE A 179 -11.63 7.04 -3.75
C ILE A 179 -11.23 8.49 -3.96
N ILE A 180 -9.92 8.76 -3.99
CA ILE A 180 -9.35 10.10 -4.16
C ILE A 180 -8.65 10.16 -5.52
N ASN A 181 -8.64 11.35 -6.13
CA ASN A 181 -7.88 11.58 -7.35
C ASN A 181 -6.38 11.37 -7.10
N ALA A 182 -5.82 10.30 -7.67
CA ALA A 182 -4.42 9.95 -7.46
C ALA A 182 -3.43 10.98 -8.02
N ASN A 183 -3.80 11.78 -9.03
CA ASN A 183 -2.96 12.87 -9.52
C ASN A 183 -2.87 14.01 -8.50
N GLU A 184 -3.95 14.32 -7.79
CA GLU A 184 -3.93 15.31 -6.70
C GLU A 184 -3.10 14.78 -5.52
N ALA A 185 -3.30 13.53 -5.13
CA ALA A 185 -2.53 12.88 -4.06
C ALA A 185 -1.03 12.80 -4.40
N LYS A 186 -0.68 12.52 -5.67
CA LYS A 186 0.71 12.51 -6.16
C LYS A 186 1.37 13.89 -6.16
N ASN A 187 0.62 14.99 -6.01
CA ASN A 187 1.20 16.33 -5.85
C ASN A 187 1.19 16.83 -4.39
N ALA A 188 0.57 16.09 -3.48
CA ALA A 188 0.50 16.40 -2.05
C ALA A 188 1.83 16.12 -1.31
N ALA A 189 1.94 16.58 -0.07
CA ALA A 189 3.09 16.27 0.78
C ALA A 189 3.07 14.78 1.18
N LEU A 190 4.08 14.02 0.74
CA LEU A 190 4.18 12.59 1.05
C LEU A 190 4.72 12.39 2.46
N LYS A 191 4.10 11.44 3.17
CA LYS A 191 4.46 11.07 4.54
C LYS A 191 4.67 9.57 4.67
N LEU A 192 5.53 9.18 5.59
CA LEU A 192 5.73 7.79 6.02
C LEU A 192 4.98 7.57 7.34
N PHE A 193 4.38 6.39 7.48
CA PHE A 193 3.68 5.97 8.70
C PHE A 193 4.68 5.39 9.70
N SER A 194 5.44 6.26 10.36
CA SER A 194 6.65 5.87 11.12
C SER A 194 6.39 5.01 12.36
N ASN A 195 5.20 5.10 12.97
CA ASN A 195 4.81 4.28 14.11
C ASN A 195 3.80 3.17 13.78
N ALA A 196 3.78 2.68 12.52
CA ALA A 196 3.00 1.49 12.18
C ALA A 196 3.39 0.32 13.10
N PRO A 197 2.41 -0.35 13.76
CA PRO A 197 2.67 -1.51 14.61
C PRO A 197 3.41 -2.60 13.84
N VAL A 198 4.52 -3.07 14.40
CA VAL A 198 5.37 -4.08 13.76
C VAL A 198 4.95 -5.47 14.23
N PRO A 199 4.51 -6.36 13.32
CA PRO A 199 4.29 -7.75 13.68
C PRO A 199 5.61 -8.45 14.05
N GLN A 200 5.52 -9.42 14.96
CA GLN A 200 6.67 -10.22 15.39
C GLN A 200 7.00 -11.32 14.37
N SER A 201 5.98 -11.82 13.68
CA SER A 201 6.08 -12.83 12.63
C SER A 201 4.90 -12.71 11.65
N SER A 202 4.88 -13.56 10.63
CA SER A 202 3.73 -13.72 9.74
C SER A 202 2.47 -14.14 10.50
N SER A 203 2.57 -14.78 11.66
CA SER A 203 1.38 -15.21 12.43
C SER A 203 1.07 -14.37 13.66
N GLU A 204 2.04 -13.61 14.20
CA GLU A 204 1.92 -12.97 15.51
C GLU A 204 2.28 -11.47 15.47
N PRO A 205 1.51 -10.59 16.14
CA PRO A 205 0.27 -10.89 16.86
C PRO A 205 -0.91 -11.16 15.93
N PHE A 206 -1.84 -12.02 16.32
CA PHE A 206 -3.08 -12.29 15.57
C PHE A 206 -4.09 -11.10 15.62
N ASP A 207 -3.68 -9.94 15.11
CA ASP A 207 -4.33 -8.63 15.22
C ASP A 207 -5.44 -8.43 14.17
N ILE A 208 -6.55 -9.16 14.33
CA ILE A 208 -7.71 -9.10 13.43
C ILE A 208 -8.82 -8.15 13.92
N ASN A 209 -8.72 -7.67 15.17
CA ASN A 209 -9.77 -6.92 15.85
C ASN A 209 -9.37 -5.45 15.96
N PRO A 210 -10.04 -4.52 15.23
CA PRO A 210 -9.75 -3.11 15.38
C PRO A 210 -9.98 -2.68 16.85
N PRO A 211 -8.94 -2.25 17.59
CA PRO A 211 -9.05 -1.99 19.02
C PRO A 211 -9.93 -0.76 19.27
N ALA A 212 -10.57 -0.62 20.43
CA ALA A 212 -11.46 0.52 20.72
C ALA A 212 -10.76 1.88 20.49
N THR A 213 -9.52 1.98 20.94
CA THR A 213 -8.65 3.16 20.78
C THR A 213 -7.31 2.75 20.18
N VAL A 214 -6.70 3.65 19.41
CA VAL A 214 -5.34 3.51 18.89
C VAL A 214 -4.51 4.72 19.30
N PRO A 215 -3.17 4.59 19.43
CA PRO A 215 -2.32 5.76 19.55
C PRO A 215 -2.46 6.66 18.31
N PRO A 216 -2.15 7.97 18.42
CA PRO A 216 -2.08 8.83 17.26
C PRO A 216 -1.08 8.31 16.24
N ILE A 217 -1.43 8.40 14.95
CA ILE A 217 -0.49 8.15 13.87
C ILE A 217 0.63 9.19 13.88
N ALA A 218 1.87 8.72 13.81
CA ALA A 218 3.05 9.53 13.63
C ALA A 218 3.42 9.53 12.14
N LEU A 219 3.54 10.73 11.58
CA LEU A 219 3.88 10.95 10.18
C LEU A 219 5.21 11.69 10.10
N THR A 220 6.14 11.16 9.32
CA THR A 220 7.39 11.83 8.97
C THR A 220 7.41 12.14 7.48
N ASP A 221 8.20 13.12 7.06
CA ASP A 221 8.35 13.38 5.62
C ASP A 221 8.88 12.14 4.90
N ALA A 222 8.36 11.89 3.69
CA ALA A 222 8.87 10.88 2.78
C ALA A 222 9.88 11.55 1.82
N PRO A 223 11.20 11.41 2.07
CA PRO A 223 12.22 12.06 1.27
C PRO A 223 12.45 11.35 -0.05
#